data_AF-A0A1S4EEC8-F1
#
_entry.id   AF-A0A1S4EEC8-F1
#
_cell.length_a   1.000
_cell.length_b   1.000
_cell.length_c   1.000
_cell.angle_alpha   90.00
_cell.angle_beta   90.00
_cell.angle_gamma   90.00
#
_symmetry.space_group_name_H-M   'P 1'
#
loop_
_entity.id
_entity.type
_entity.pdbx_description
1 polymer ?
#
loop_
_entity_poly.entity_id
_entity_poly.type
_entity_poly.pdbx_seq_one_letter_code
_entity_poly.pdbx_strand_id
1 'polypeptide(L)'
;MQDKMTTKDSPLIPFTKEDIEEFKKKRNAPSKEKINDCIIELRKWLAQQQHLPKIDEDLLGKFLFGCKYDTEETKIRLGNYYACKARHSDLFSDTNLDSAEHRNQRKFV
;
A
#
# COMPACT_ATOMS: atom_id res chain seq x y z
N MET A 1 -24.46 -8.85 9.18
CA MET A 1 -23.63 -9.24 8.02
C MET A 1 -22.91 -7.99 7.53
N GLN A 2 -21.58 -8.09 7.48
CA GLN A 2 -20.52 -7.09 7.22
C GLN A 2 -20.52 -5.77 8.02
N ASP A 3 -19.58 -5.75 8.97
CA ASP A 3 -19.15 -4.66 9.83
C ASP A 3 -18.67 -3.44 9.03
N LYS A 4 -19.29 -2.28 9.28
CA LYS A 4 -18.82 -0.99 8.78
C LYS A 4 -17.65 -0.55 9.67
N MET A 5 -16.43 -0.79 9.21
CA MET A 5 -15.22 -0.24 9.82
C MET A 5 -15.23 1.29 9.59
N THR A 6 -15.94 1.98 10.48
CA THR A 6 -16.17 3.42 10.44
C THR A 6 -14.95 4.12 11.03
N THR A 7 -14.19 4.78 10.17
CA THR A 7 -13.17 5.78 10.52
C THR A 7 -13.84 6.97 11.22
N LYS A 8 -14.12 6.83 12.51
CA LYS A 8 -14.36 7.90 13.49
C LYS A 8 -13.06 7.89 14.30
N ASP A 9 -12.12 8.82 14.16
CA ASP A 9 -12.16 10.19 14.63
C ASP A 9 -10.93 10.89 14.01
N SER A 10 -11.07 11.48 12.84
CA SER A 10 -10.02 12.31 12.25
C SER A 10 -10.65 13.58 11.69
N PRO A 11 -10.10 14.78 11.97
CA PRO A 11 -10.60 16.06 11.45
C PRO A 11 -10.31 16.25 9.95
N LEU A 12 -10.05 15.16 9.22
CA LEU A 12 -9.81 15.19 7.80
C LEU A 12 -11.14 15.11 7.09
N ILE A 13 -11.35 16.06 6.16
CA ILE A 13 -12.46 16.05 5.21
C ILE A 13 -12.56 14.65 4.60
N PRO A 14 -13.71 13.96 4.74
CA PRO A 14 -13.87 12.62 4.17
C PRO A 14 -13.77 12.73 2.64
N PHE A 15 -12.91 11.91 2.04
CA PHE A 15 -12.72 11.91 0.59
C PHE A 15 -14.05 11.60 -0.10
N THR A 16 -14.60 12.56 -0.85
CA THR A 16 -15.87 12.37 -1.54
C THR A 16 -15.65 11.49 -2.77
N LYS A 17 -16.73 10.88 -3.27
CA LYS A 17 -16.66 10.06 -4.48
C LYS A 17 -16.21 10.87 -5.71
N GLU A 18 -16.53 12.16 -5.71
CA GLU A 18 -16.14 13.12 -6.75
C GLU A 18 -14.63 13.36 -6.75
N ASP A 19 -14.00 13.48 -5.57
CA ASP A 19 -12.55 13.63 -5.45
C ASP A 19 -11.81 12.39 -6.01
N ILE A 20 -12.34 11.18 -5.79
CA ILE A 20 -11.79 9.94 -6.36
C ILE A 20 -11.80 10.01 -7.89
N GLU A 21 -12.90 10.49 -8.47
CA GLU A 21 -13.09 10.56 -9.91
C GLU A 21 -12.21 11.65 -10.54
N GLU A 22 -12.08 12.81 -9.90
CA GLU A 22 -11.16 13.86 -10.33
C GLU A 22 -9.70 13.35 -10.32
N PHE A 23 -9.29 12.66 -9.25
CA PHE A 23 -7.96 12.07 -9.17
C PHE A 23 -7.71 11.06 -10.29
N LYS A 24 -8.69 10.21 -10.60
CA LYS A 24 -8.60 9.26 -11.72
C LYS A 24 -8.45 9.97 -13.06
N LYS A 25 -9.22 11.03 -13.29
CA LYS A 25 -9.16 11.85 -14.52
C LYS A 25 -7.81 12.56 -14.65
N LYS A 26 -7.34 13.17 -13.56
CA LYS A 26 -6.06 13.90 -13.49
C LYS A 26 -4.86 13.00 -13.73
N ARG A 27 -4.92 11.73 -13.30
CA ARG A 27 -3.86 10.73 -13.52
C ARG A 27 -3.96 9.99 -14.85
N ASN A 28 -4.95 10.29 -15.70
CA ASN A 28 -5.21 9.56 -16.94
C ASN A 28 -5.26 8.04 -16.69
N ALA A 29 -6.03 7.63 -15.68
CA ALA A 29 -6.12 6.22 -15.31
C ALA A 29 -6.64 5.39 -16.50
N PRO A 30 -5.96 4.29 -16.87
CA PRO A 30 -6.40 3.42 -17.95
C PRO A 30 -7.69 2.71 -17.56
N SER A 31 -8.34 2.06 -18.53
CA SER A 31 -9.56 1.31 -18.28
C SER A 31 -9.37 0.26 -17.18
N LYS A 32 -10.46 -0.05 -16.47
CA LYS A 32 -10.42 -1.02 -15.36
C LYS A 32 -9.85 -2.39 -15.79
N GLU A 33 -10.07 -2.76 -17.05
CA GLU A 33 -9.55 -3.98 -17.67
C GLU A 33 -8.02 -3.97 -17.80
N LYS A 34 -7.44 -2.86 -18.24
CA LYS A 34 -5.98 -2.69 -18.35
C LYS A 34 -5.30 -2.76 -16.99
N ILE A 35 -5.91 -2.16 -15.97
CA ILE A 35 -5.42 -2.25 -14.59
C ILE A 35 -5.42 -3.72 -14.13
N ASN A 36 -6.50 -4.45 -14.41
CA ASN A 36 -6.60 -5.86 -14.05
C ASN A 36 -5.55 -6.72 -14.76
N ASP A 37 -5.29 -6.45 -16.04
CA ASP A 37 -4.23 -7.12 -16.81
C ASP A 37 -2.84 -6.87 -16.20
N CYS A 38 -2.53 -5.62 -15.85
CA CYS A 38 -1.30 -5.28 -15.13
C CYS A 38 -1.17 -6.01 -13.79
N ILE A 39 -2.27 -6.14 -13.02
CA ILE A 39 -2.30 -6.87 -11.75
C ILE A 39 -2.00 -8.35 -11.99
N ILE A 40 -2.60 -8.96 -13.02
CA ILE A 40 -2.37 -10.37 -13.36
C ILE A 40 -0.92 -10.60 -13.77
N GLU A 41 -0.35 -9.72 -14.60
CA GLU A 41 1.07 -9.80 -15.02
C GLU A 41 2.00 -9.70 -13.81
N LEU A 42 1.79 -8.73 -12.93
CA LEU A 42 2.58 -8.56 -11.71
C LEU A 42 2.43 -9.73 -10.76
N ARG A 43 1.24 -10.31 -10.62
CA ARG A 43 1.01 -11.50 -9.80
C ARG A 43 1.78 -12.71 -10.33
N LYS A 44 1.80 -12.90 -11.65
CA LYS A 44 2.57 -13.96 -12.30
C LYS A 44 4.06 -13.76 -12.08
N TRP A 45 4.56 -12.53 -12.19
CA TRP A 45 5.95 -12.20 -11.92
C TRP A 45 6.32 -12.41 -10.44
N LEU A 46 5.46 -12.01 -9.50
CA LEU A 46 5.65 -12.23 -8.07
C LEU A 46 5.72 -13.71 -7.71
N ALA A 47 4.92 -14.56 -8.36
CA ALA A 47 4.96 -16.00 -8.15
C ALA A 47 6.32 -16.63 -8.54
N GLN A 48 7.10 -15.98 -9.40
CA GLN A 48 8.45 -16.43 -9.76
C GLN A 48 9.50 -16.06 -8.69
N GLN A 49 9.21 -15.07 -7.83
CA GLN A 49 10.13 -14.58 -6.82
C GLN A 49 9.88 -15.29 -5.48
N GLN A 50 10.55 -16.42 -5.23
CA GLN A 50 10.38 -17.22 -4.00
C GLN A 50 10.72 -16.47 -2.70
N HIS A 51 11.53 -15.41 -2.78
CA HIS A 51 11.99 -14.63 -1.63
C HIS A 51 11.07 -13.44 -1.29
N LEU A 52 10.08 -13.13 -2.14
CA LEU A 52 9.10 -12.07 -1.84
C LEU A 52 7.89 -12.67 -1.12
N PRO A 53 7.37 -11.98 -0.08
CA PRO A 53 6.15 -12.40 0.59
C PRO A 53 4.94 -12.27 -0.35
N LYS A 54 3.89 -13.03 -0.06
CA LYS A 54 2.63 -12.94 -0.81
C LYS A 54 2.02 -11.54 -0.63
N ILE A 55 1.83 -10.84 -1.74
CA ILE A 55 1.29 -9.48 -1.78
C ILE A 55 -0.20 -9.54 -2.11
N ASP A 56 -0.99 -8.75 -1.39
CA ASP A 56 -2.43 -8.63 -1.64
C ASP A 56 -2.71 -7.78 -2.89
N GLU A 57 -3.80 -8.09 -3.60
CA GLU A 57 -4.20 -7.39 -4.82
C GLU A 57 -4.55 -5.92 -4.55
N ASP A 58 -5.10 -5.61 -3.38
CA ASP A 58 -5.39 -4.23 -2.97
C ASP A 58 -4.10 -3.41 -2.81
N LEU A 59 -3.06 -4.02 -2.23
CA LEU A 59 -1.76 -3.39 -2.10
C LEU A 59 -1.09 -3.21 -3.47
N LEU A 60 -1.19 -4.22 -4.34
CA LEU A 60 -0.66 -4.15 -5.71
C LEU A 60 -1.34 -3.04 -6.52
N GLY A 61 -2.66 -2.88 -6.38
CA GLY A 61 -3.43 -1.79 -6.98
C GLY A 61 -2.96 -0.41 -6.51
N LYS A 62 -2.61 -0.27 -5.22
CA LYS A 62 -2.04 0.96 -4.66
C LYS A 62 -0.64 1.27 -5.23
N PHE A 63 0.21 0.26 -5.38
CA PHE A 63 1.52 0.42 -6.03
C PHE A 63 1.38 0.86 -7.49
N LEU A 64 0.49 0.20 -8.25
CA LEU A 64 0.17 0.56 -9.63
C LEU A 64 -0.34 2.00 -9.75
N PHE A 65 -1.20 2.44 -8.82
CA PHE A 65 -1.67 3.82 -8.78
C PHE A 65 -0.54 4.84 -8.59
N GLY A 66 0.49 4.49 -7.82
CA GLY A 66 1.70 5.30 -7.64
C GLY A 66 2.59 5.33 -8.88
N CYS A 67 2.70 4.20 -9.59
CA CYS A 67 3.56 4.00 -10.75
C CYS A 67 2.87 4.32 -12.10
N LYS A 68 1.75 5.05 -12.10
CA LYS A 68 0.97 5.37 -13.31
C LYS A 68 0.61 4.13 -14.15
N TYR A 69 0.39 2.99 -13.49
CA TYR A 69 0.05 1.70 -14.10
C TYR A 69 1.14 1.11 -15.00
N ASP A 70 2.37 1.56 -14.87
CA ASP A 70 3.53 0.95 -15.54
C ASP A 70 3.99 -0.30 -14.78
N THR A 71 4.00 -1.45 -15.45
CA THR A 71 4.36 -2.72 -14.80
C THR A 71 5.86 -2.84 -14.55
N GLU A 72 6.72 -2.22 -15.36
CA GLU A 72 8.18 -2.28 -15.19
C GLU A 72 8.65 -1.45 -14.00
N GLU A 73 8.20 -0.19 -13.93
CA GLU A 73 8.43 0.70 -12.79
C GLU A 73 7.87 0.09 -11.50
N THR A 74 6.72 -0.57 -11.57
CA THR A 74 6.13 -1.26 -10.42
C THR A 74 7.01 -2.42 -9.93
N LYS A 75 7.60 -3.22 -10.83
CA LYS A 75 8.54 -4.30 -10.48
C LYS A 75 9.77 -3.74 -9.77
N ILE A 76 10.36 -2.66 -10.29
CA ILE A 76 11.52 -1.98 -9.69
C ILE A 76 11.16 -1.43 -8.29
N ARG A 77 10.02 -0.73 -8.18
CA ARG A 77 9.55 -0.15 -6.93
C ARG A 77 9.29 -1.22 -5.87
N LEU A 78 8.69 -2.35 -6.25
CA LEU A 78 8.50 -3.48 -5.35
C LEU A 78 9.84 -4.08 -4.90
N GLY A 79 10.74 -4.36 -5.84
CA GLY A 79 12.07 -4.89 -5.53
C GLY A 79 12.80 -4.02 -4.52
N ASN A 80 12.82 -2.71 -4.76
CA ASN A 80 13.42 -1.74 -3.85
C ASN A 80 12.73 -1.69 -2.49
N TYR A 81 11.39 -1.73 -2.45
CA TYR A 81 10.64 -1.75 -1.20
C TYR A 81 11.00 -2.95 -0.32
N TYR A 82 10.98 -4.16 -0.88
CA TYR A 82 11.31 -5.37 -0.13
C TYR A 82 12.81 -5.49 0.18
N ALA A 83 13.69 -5.02 -0.71
CA ALA A 83 15.13 -4.95 -0.42
C ALA A 83 15.44 -3.99 0.73
N CYS A 84 14.82 -2.81 0.75
CA CYS A 84 14.94 -1.87 1.86
C CYS A 84 14.34 -2.43 3.15
N LYS A 85 13.19 -3.10 3.07
CA LYS A 85 12.55 -3.74 4.22
C LYS A 85 13.43 -4.84 4.81
N ALA A 86 14.07 -5.65 3.97
CA ALA A 86 15.01 -6.69 4.42
C ALA A 86 16.28 -6.09 5.04
N ARG A 87 16.85 -5.05 4.40
CA ARG A 87 18.06 -4.37 4.91
C ARG A 87 17.82 -3.64 6.23
N HIS A 88 16.66 -3.03 6.38
CA HIS A 88 16.30 -2.24 7.56
C HIS A 88 15.23 -2.93 8.40
N SER A 89 15.29 -4.27 8.52
CA SER A 89 14.31 -5.03 9.30
C SER A 89 14.09 -4.43 10.69
N ASP A 90 15.14 -3.94 11.34
CA ASP A 90 15.12 -3.26 12.64
C ASP A 90 14.05 -2.15 12.72
N LEU A 91 13.96 -1.29 11.70
CA LEU A 91 12.99 -0.19 11.62
C LEU A 91 11.55 -0.65 11.33
N PHE A 92 11.38 -1.84 10.74
CA PHE A 92 10.08 -2.38 10.34
C PHE A 92 9.57 -3.47 11.29
N SER A 93 10.37 -3.89 12.29
CA SER A 93 10.03 -4.94 13.25
C SER A 93 9.33 -4.38 14.49
N ASP A 94 9.76 -3.21 14.96
CA ASP A 94 9.24 -2.60 16.18
C ASP A 94 8.19 -1.53 15.86
N THR A 95 6.99 -1.98 15.46
CA THR A 95 5.80 -1.11 15.38
C THR A 95 4.89 -1.33 16.59
N ASN A 96 5.45 -1.69 17.74
CA ASN A 96 4.66 -1.84 18.96
C ASN A 96 4.72 -0.54 19.77
N LEU A 97 3.87 0.42 19.39
CA LEU A 97 3.67 1.68 20.13
C LEU A 97 3.15 1.46 21.57
N ASP A 98 2.72 0.24 21.92
CA ASP A 98 2.30 -0.17 23.27
C ASP A 98 3.38 -0.98 24.01
N SER A 99 4.63 -0.98 23.54
CA SER A 99 5.72 -1.54 24.33
C SER A 99 5.86 -0.76 25.64
N ALA A 100 6.10 -1.45 26.76
CA ALA A 100 6.11 -0.85 28.10
C ALA A 100 7.09 0.34 28.23
N GLU A 101 8.16 0.33 27.42
CA GLU A 101 9.14 1.41 27.23
C GLU A 101 8.48 2.74 26.80
N HIS A 102 7.57 2.72 25.82
CA HIS A 102 6.90 3.91 25.32
C HIS A 102 5.81 4.43 26.26
N ARG A 103 5.20 3.56 27.08
CA ARG A 103 4.25 3.97 28.13
C ARG A 103 4.93 4.73 29.27
N ASN A 104 6.19 4.42 29.59
CA ASN A 104 6.92 5.06 30.69
C ASN A 104 7.34 6.51 30.37
N GLN A 105 7.56 6.84 29.09
CA GLN A 105 7.87 8.22 28.67
C GLN A 105 6.65 9.16 28.71
N ARG A 106 5.44 8.61 28.79
CA ARG A 106 4.17 9.36 28.79
C ARG A 106 3.70 9.75 30.20
N LYS A 107 4.45 9.40 31.25
CA LYS A 107 4.13 9.66 32.66
C LYS A 107 4.75 10.94 33.25
N PHE A 108 5.39 11.78 32.44
CA PHE A 108 5.99 13.04 32.89
C PHE A 108 5.30 14.27 32.29
N VAL A 109 3.97 14.31 32.34
CA VAL A 109 3.18 15.55 32.21
C VAL A 109 2.02 15.56 33.19
#